data_AF-A0A7J9JRS6-F1
#
_entry.id   AF-A0A7J9JRS6-F1
#
_cell.length_a   1.000
_cell.length_b   1.000
_cell.length_c   1.000
_cell.angle_alpha   90.00
_cell.angle_beta   90.00
_cell.angle_gamma   90.00
#
_symmetry.space_group_name_H-M   'P 1'
#
loop_
_entity.id
_entity.type
_entity.pdbx_description
1 polymer ?
#
loop_
_entity_poly.entity_id
_entity_poly.type
_entity_poly.pdbx_seq_one_letter_code
_entity_poly.pdbx_strand_id
1 'polypeptide(L)'
;MSNEVESAQVSDAMEVAQLSSLAAVDSHAGSCEAEMPSRLLNDAVRSLPYHVVKDLLSIGVCSRCVLRILGTEDHIYCHSSFSQSMLCSVLEEVTGFKSEGDFQFCSVCLGILQLSYRDDKEMLVKMESPNDMALVIAELVKKEGHQIDGFSLEDTKASASSFRIRLAYTHKMAFGNSVERNQGFKRRKIGTENGLQNVNDESVVANKDCSDYPTNETIAVTGRSSLKVPIDKVSEPCHLVYLCYRTHIYLCGRYLKYSRNVSQTRWIIDEERMGEASVEIQNARQVPSEETVKEIESKINGLENKLVGVKNLQVVGSQGWTLMREGEAEKQKQYCALVWISRPLEDEDVCSISLLNDMQILQKTPIRVLHRRSPLERKKIIHWMKIERIAESSQYFLLHLCTQAGTYIKEFVHGDFGRTQPSIGSILGCRAEILQLDVTDVKMDSF
;
A
#
# COMPACT_ATOMS: atom_id res chain seq x y z
N MET A 1 -50.11 -38.21 -4.28
CA MET A 1 -49.67 -39.28 -5.18
C MET A 1 -48.18 -39.16 -5.33
N SER A 2 -47.53 -40.22 -4.91
CA SER A 2 -46.11 -40.58 -4.90
C SER A 2 -45.32 -40.13 -6.13
N ASN A 3 -44.06 -39.75 -5.90
CA ASN A 3 -42.83 -40.35 -6.48
C ASN A 3 -41.64 -39.46 -6.05
N GLU A 4 -40.88 -39.91 -5.06
CA GLU A 4 -39.62 -40.68 -5.17
C GLU A 4 -38.43 -39.77 -5.49
N VAL A 5 -37.63 -39.54 -4.43
CA VAL A 5 -36.34 -38.85 -4.43
C VAL A 5 -35.28 -39.93 -4.57
N GLU A 6 -34.59 -39.96 -5.70
CA GLU A 6 -33.48 -40.86 -5.95
C GLU A 6 -32.16 -40.13 -5.66
N SER A 7 -31.47 -40.61 -4.63
CA SER A 7 -30.15 -40.17 -4.19
C SER A 7 -29.07 -40.78 -5.07
N ALA A 8 -28.32 -39.96 -5.81
CA ALA A 8 -27.10 -40.37 -6.49
C ALA A 8 -25.87 -40.00 -5.64
N GLN A 9 -25.29 -41.01 -4.99
CA GLN A 9 -23.91 -40.98 -4.52
C GLN A 9 -22.98 -41.09 -5.74
N VAL A 10 -22.11 -40.11 -5.95
CA VAL A 10 -20.96 -40.24 -6.84
C VAL A 10 -19.70 -40.15 -6.00
N SER A 11 -18.88 -41.18 -6.15
CA SER A 11 -17.67 -41.51 -5.41
C SER A 11 -16.51 -40.55 -5.72
N ASP A 12 -16.16 -39.71 -4.75
CA ASP A 12 -14.87 -39.02 -4.70
C ASP A 12 -13.79 -40.00 -4.21
N ALA A 13 -13.20 -40.74 -5.14
CA ALA A 13 -12.05 -41.59 -4.85
C ALA A 13 -11.20 -41.74 -6.11
N MET A 14 -10.81 -40.63 -6.77
CA MET A 14 -9.74 -40.65 -7.78
C MET A 14 -9.32 -39.23 -8.22
N GLU A 15 -8.92 -38.36 -7.29
CA GLU A 15 -8.23 -37.10 -7.67
C GLU A 15 -7.21 -36.62 -6.62
N VAL A 16 -6.51 -37.57 -5.99
CA VAL A 16 -5.43 -37.29 -5.00
C VAL A 16 -4.02 -37.54 -5.59
N ALA A 17 -3.90 -37.77 -6.90
CA ALA A 17 -2.63 -38.20 -7.51
C ALA A 17 -2.05 -37.28 -8.60
N GLN A 18 -2.60 -36.09 -8.85
CA GLN A 18 -2.17 -35.27 -10.01
C GLN A 18 -1.93 -33.78 -9.76
N LEU A 19 -1.73 -33.35 -8.51
CA LEU A 19 -1.41 -31.95 -8.16
C LEU A 19 0.04 -31.74 -7.68
N SER A 20 0.94 -32.70 -7.90
CA SER A 20 2.37 -32.60 -7.52
C SER A 20 3.29 -32.12 -8.65
N SER A 21 2.79 -31.60 -9.78
CA SER A 21 3.65 -31.30 -10.95
C SER A 21 3.58 -29.89 -11.56
N LEU A 22 2.94 -28.89 -10.94
CA LEU A 22 2.82 -27.54 -11.52
C LEU A 22 3.30 -26.39 -10.63
N ALA A 23 4.34 -26.62 -9.81
CA ALA A 23 5.11 -25.56 -9.16
C ALA A 23 6.56 -25.57 -9.69
N ALA A 24 6.72 -25.24 -10.97
CA ALA A 24 8.02 -25.07 -11.60
C ALA A 24 7.97 -23.85 -12.51
N VAL A 25 8.18 -22.64 -11.96
CA VAL A 25 8.84 -21.54 -12.67
C VAL A 25 9.57 -20.62 -11.69
N ASP A 26 10.90 -20.67 -11.77
CA ASP A 26 11.93 -19.65 -11.50
C ASP A 26 11.79 -18.75 -10.27
N SER A 27 12.27 -19.29 -9.16
CA SER A 27 13.24 -18.54 -8.36
C SER A 27 14.57 -19.30 -8.43
N HIS A 28 15.68 -18.61 -8.71
CA HIS A 28 17.02 -19.13 -8.45
C HIS A 28 17.21 -19.29 -6.93
N ALA A 29 16.54 -20.29 -6.36
CA ALA A 29 16.92 -20.96 -5.14
C ALA A 29 17.30 -22.36 -5.59
N GLY A 30 18.60 -22.67 -5.52
CA GLY A 30 19.14 -23.94 -5.97
C GLY A 30 18.33 -25.10 -5.42
N SER A 31 17.96 -26.01 -6.32
CA SER A 31 17.60 -27.37 -5.97
C SER A 31 18.71 -27.98 -5.10
N CYS A 32 18.45 -28.17 -3.82
CA CYS A 32 19.30 -29.00 -2.97
C CYS A 32 18.47 -29.66 -1.86
N GLU A 33 17.49 -30.48 -2.22
CA GLU A 33 17.28 -31.72 -1.44
C GLU A 33 18.32 -32.75 -1.89
N ALA A 34 19.57 -32.48 -1.56
CA ALA A 34 20.52 -33.53 -1.28
C ALA A 34 20.63 -33.51 0.24
N GLU A 35 20.30 -34.62 0.92
CA GLU A 35 20.68 -34.80 2.32
C GLU A 35 22.14 -34.38 2.44
N MET A 36 22.41 -33.28 3.14
CA MET A 36 23.79 -32.84 3.32
C MET A 36 24.49 -33.99 4.06
N PRO A 37 25.55 -34.59 3.48
CA PRO A 37 26.21 -35.70 4.13
C PRO A 37 26.59 -35.27 5.54
N SER A 38 26.22 -36.07 6.55
CA SER A 38 26.59 -35.83 7.96
C SER A 38 28.09 -35.54 8.14
N ARG A 39 28.91 -35.98 7.20
CA ARG A 39 30.34 -35.66 7.06
C ARG A 39 30.59 -34.16 6.88
N LEU A 40 29.88 -33.46 5.99
CA LEU A 40 30.07 -32.02 5.76
C LEU A 40 29.76 -31.19 7.02
N LEU A 41 28.71 -31.55 7.77
CA LEU A 41 28.37 -30.90 9.03
C LEU A 41 29.46 -31.10 10.09
N ASN A 42 29.97 -32.34 10.21
CA ASN A 42 31.03 -32.66 11.15
C ASN A 42 32.36 -32.00 10.76
N ASP A 43 32.69 -31.94 9.48
CA ASP A 43 33.92 -31.32 8.97
C ASP A 43 33.88 -29.80 9.19
N ALA A 44 32.71 -29.17 8.99
CA ALA A 44 32.50 -27.75 9.28
C ALA A 44 32.64 -27.42 10.77
N VAL A 45 32.17 -28.30 11.66
CA VAL A 45 32.36 -28.13 13.11
C VAL A 45 33.82 -28.39 13.51
N ARG A 46 34.50 -29.33 12.86
CA ARG A 46 35.90 -29.68 13.14
C ARG A 46 36.91 -28.62 12.69
N SER A 47 36.54 -27.76 11.73
CA SER A 47 37.40 -26.67 11.28
C SER A 47 37.31 -25.42 12.16
N LEU A 48 36.43 -25.39 13.16
CA LEU A 48 36.21 -24.21 14.01
C LEU A 48 37.36 -23.97 15.00
N PRO A 49 37.70 -22.70 15.30
CA PRO A 49 38.63 -22.36 16.36
C PRO A 49 38.01 -22.63 17.75
N TYR A 50 38.30 -23.80 18.31
CA TYR A 50 37.65 -24.30 19.54
C TYR A 50 37.78 -23.39 20.78
N HIS A 51 38.87 -22.63 20.90
CA HIS A 51 39.04 -21.66 21.98
C HIS A 51 37.99 -20.54 21.90
N VAL A 52 37.73 -20.02 20.69
CA VAL A 52 36.69 -19.01 20.45
C VAL A 52 35.30 -19.61 20.64
N VAL A 53 35.08 -20.83 20.16
CA VAL A 53 33.80 -21.55 20.35
C VAL A 53 33.48 -21.69 21.84
N LYS A 54 34.46 -22.12 22.64
CA LYS A 54 34.31 -22.28 24.09
C LYS A 54 33.98 -20.95 24.77
N ASP A 55 34.69 -19.88 24.43
CA ASP A 55 34.44 -18.55 24.99
C ASP A 55 33.02 -18.06 24.66
N LEU A 56 32.59 -18.21 23.40
CA LEU A 56 31.24 -17.83 22.96
C LEU A 56 30.13 -18.64 23.66
N LEU A 57 30.31 -19.96 23.78
CA LEU A 57 29.36 -20.81 24.52
C LEU A 57 29.32 -20.42 26.00
N SER A 58 30.46 -20.09 26.61
CA SER A 58 30.54 -19.72 28.03
C SER A 58 29.83 -18.41 28.38
N ILE A 59 29.64 -17.52 27.40
CA ILE A 59 28.90 -16.25 27.54
C ILE A 59 27.45 -16.36 27.03
N GLY A 60 26.95 -17.58 26.80
CA GLY A 60 25.54 -17.84 26.48
C GLY A 60 25.16 -17.66 25.01
N VAL A 61 26.12 -17.74 24.08
CA VAL A 61 25.83 -17.78 22.64
C VAL A 61 25.44 -19.21 22.25
N CYS A 62 24.33 -19.42 21.54
CA CYS A 62 23.92 -20.75 21.08
C CYS A 62 24.77 -21.27 19.92
N SER A 63 24.81 -22.59 19.72
CA SER A 63 25.61 -23.24 18.67
C SER A 63 25.41 -22.65 17.27
N ARG A 64 24.17 -22.31 16.89
CA ARG A 64 23.84 -21.71 15.59
C ARG A 64 24.37 -20.28 15.44
N CYS A 65 24.37 -19.50 16.53
CA CYS A 65 24.98 -18.17 16.53
C CYS A 65 26.51 -18.25 16.49
N VAL A 66 27.11 -19.24 17.16
CA VAL A 66 28.57 -19.48 17.09
C VAL A 66 28.99 -19.73 15.65
N LEU A 67 28.31 -20.64 14.95
CA LEU A 67 28.55 -20.91 13.53
C LEU A 67 28.42 -19.66 12.66
N ARG A 68 27.32 -18.90 12.84
CA ARG A 68 27.08 -17.64 12.11
C ARG A 68 28.16 -16.59 12.36
N ILE A 69 28.59 -16.38 13.62
CA ILE A 69 29.63 -15.40 13.99
C ILE A 69 30.98 -15.80 13.41
N LEU A 70 31.27 -17.10 13.33
CA LEU A 70 32.50 -17.65 12.76
C LEU A 70 32.45 -17.74 11.22
N GLY A 71 31.37 -17.28 10.59
CA GLY A 71 31.26 -17.17 9.14
C GLY A 71 31.08 -18.49 8.40
N THR A 72 30.54 -19.52 9.07
CA THR A 72 30.17 -20.75 8.35
C THR A 72 28.98 -20.50 7.43
N GLU A 73 28.89 -21.26 6.34
CA GLU A 73 27.85 -21.09 5.33
C GLU A 73 26.43 -21.31 5.90
N ASP A 74 25.46 -20.54 5.40
CA ASP A 74 24.08 -20.48 5.91
C ASP A 74 23.39 -21.84 5.99
N HIS A 75 23.63 -22.71 5.01
CA HIS A 75 23.02 -24.04 4.96
C HIS A 75 23.52 -24.98 6.07
N ILE A 76 24.65 -24.68 6.72
CA ILE A 76 25.23 -25.50 7.79
C ILE A 76 24.52 -25.21 9.10
N TYR A 77 24.42 -23.94 9.50
CA TYR A 77 23.81 -23.55 10.77
C TYR A 77 22.28 -23.43 10.72
N CYS A 78 21.69 -23.37 9.53
CA CYS A 78 20.24 -23.48 9.36
C CYS A 78 19.75 -24.94 9.22
N HIS A 79 20.65 -25.92 9.04
CA HIS A 79 20.27 -27.33 8.85
C HIS A 79 19.41 -27.88 10.00
N SER A 80 18.39 -28.70 9.68
CA SER A 80 17.47 -29.28 10.66
C SER A 80 18.19 -30.20 11.65
N SER A 81 19.11 -31.04 11.16
CA SER A 81 19.89 -31.99 11.98
C SER A 81 20.95 -31.34 12.87
N PHE A 82 21.24 -30.04 12.72
CA PHE A 82 22.23 -29.37 13.56
C PHE A 82 21.63 -28.97 14.91
N SER A 83 22.19 -29.50 15.99
CA SER A 83 21.74 -29.25 17.37
C SER A 83 22.89 -28.74 18.26
N GLN A 84 22.53 -28.17 19.42
CA GLN A 84 23.49 -27.86 20.47
C GLN A 84 24.27 -29.12 20.91
N SER A 85 23.59 -30.26 21.01
CA SER A 85 24.21 -31.52 21.40
C SER A 85 25.23 -32.00 20.37
N MET A 86 24.98 -31.81 19.08
CA MET A 86 25.94 -32.16 18.03
C MET A 86 27.24 -31.37 18.15
N LEU A 87 27.15 -30.04 18.35
CA LEU A 87 28.33 -29.20 18.57
C LEU A 87 29.08 -29.62 19.83
N CYS A 88 28.36 -29.84 20.94
CA CYS A 88 28.98 -30.21 22.22
C CYS A 88 29.66 -31.57 22.16
N SER A 89 29.06 -32.57 21.50
CA SER A 89 29.66 -33.89 21.31
C SER A 89 30.98 -33.84 20.53
N VAL A 90 31.04 -33.04 19.46
CA VAL A 90 32.29 -32.87 18.68
C VAL A 90 33.34 -32.08 19.47
N LEU A 91 32.92 -31.08 20.24
CA LEU A 91 33.82 -30.34 21.13
C LEU A 91 34.41 -31.24 22.23
N GLU A 92 33.59 -32.09 22.84
CA GLU A 92 34.02 -33.06 23.84
C GLU A 92 34.99 -34.08 23.24
N GLU A 93 34.70 -34.60 22.03
CA GLU A 93 35.58 -35.54 21.31
C GLU A 93 36.97 -34.94 21.07
N VAL A 94 37.05 -33.67 20.64
CA VAL A 94 38.30 -33.06 20.19
C VAL A 94 39.08 -32.39 21.30
N THR A 95 38.41 -31.83 22.32
CA THR A 95 39.06 -30.99 23.35
C THR A 95 38.97 -31.55 24.77
N GLY A 96 38.16 -32.60 25.00
CA GLY A 96 37.91 -33.15 26.33
C GLY A 96 37.16 -32.21 27.28
N PHE A 97 36.65 -31.07 26.80
CA PHE A 97 35.95 -30.07 27.59
C PHE A 97 34.43 -30.29 27.57
N LYS A 98 33.82 -30.46 28.74
CA LYS A 98 32.36 -30.44 28.92
C LYS A 98 31.89 -29.01 29.13
N SER A 99 30.91 -28.55 28.34
CA SER A 99 30.33 -27.23 28.55
C SER A 99 29.36 -27.25 29.73
N GLU A 100 29.57 -26.39 30.73
CA GLU A 100 28.72 -26.27 31.95
C GLU A 100 27.72 -25.08 31.89
N GLY A 101 27.53 -24.47 30.72
CA GLY A 101 26.65 -23.30 30.58
C GLY A 101 25.21 -23.70 30.26
N ASP A 102 24.37 -23.87 31.28
CA ASP A 102 22.93 -24.10 31.09
C ASP A 102 22.20 -22.76 30.90
N PHE A 103 22.43 -22.13 29.73
CA PHE A 103 21.74 -20.91 29.34
C PHE A 103 20.41 -21.25 28.68
N GLN A 104 19.32 -20.73 29.26
CA GLN A 104 17.98 -20.99 28.74
C GLN A 104 17.76 -20.39 27.34
N PHE A 105 18.31 -19.19 27.09
CA PHE A 105 18.21 -18.48 25.82
C PHE A 105 19.53 -17.85 25.40
N CYS A 106 19.72 -17.76 24.08
CA CYS A 106 20.92 -17.21 23.46
C CYS A 106 20.98 -15.70 23.70
N SER A 107 22.14 -15.24 24.16
CA SER A 107 22.40 -13.84 24.43
C SER A 107 22.52 -12.99 23.15
N VAL A 108 22.71 -13.61 21.98
CA VAL A 108 22.81 -12.96 20.66
C VAL A 108 21.50 -12.98 19.88
N CYS A 109 20.90 -14.15 19.68
CA CYS A 109 19.67 -14.26 18.86
C CYS A 109 18.38 -14.19 19.68
N LEU A 110 18.46 -14.11 21.01
CA LEU A 110 17.30 -14.01 21.91
C LEU A 110 16.25 -15.11 21.65
N GLY A 111 16.68 -16.31 21.27
CA GLY A 111 15.80 -17.44 20.97
C GLY A 111 15.48 -17.66 19.50
N ILE A 112 15.71 -16.70 18.59
CA ILE A 112 15.34 -16.81 17.16
C ILE A 112 15.98 -18.04 16.51
N LEU A 113 17.31 -18.15 16.57
CA LEU A 113 18.03 -19.31 16.02
C LEU A 113 17.94 -20.55 16.92
N GLN A 114 17.35 -20.44 18.12
CA GLN A 114 17.01 -21.60 18.96
C GLN A 114 15.56 -22.05 18.72
N LEU A 115 14.87 -21.45 17.74
CA LEU A 115 13.47 -21.70 17.41
C LEU A 115 12.54 -21.60 18.63
N SER A 116 12.87 -20.67 19.52
CA SER A 116 12.19 -20.43 20.78
C SER A 116 11.69 -19.00 20.83
N TYR A 117 10.38 -18.80 21.02
CA TYR A 117 9.76 -17.48 21.05
C TYR A 117 8.53 -17.46 21.97
N ARG A 118 8.06 -16.28 22.36
CA ARG A 118 6.72 -16.10 22.95
C ARG A 118 5.70 -15.76 21.87
N ASP A 119 4.57 -16.44 21.87
CA ASP A 119 3.46 -16.15 20.96
C ASP A 119 2.62 -14.95 21.45
N ASP A 120 1.60 -14.57 20.67
CA ASP A 120 0.67 -13.46 21.01
C ASP A 120 -0.11 -13.68 22.32
N LYS A 121 -0.10 -14.91 22.86
CA LYS A 121 -0.71 -15.27 24.15
C LYS A 121 0.31 -15.33 25.28
N GLU A 122 1.52 -14.81 25.07
CA GLU A 122 2.67 -14.83 25.98
C GLU A 122 3.17 -16.25 26.33
N MET A 123 2.75 -17.28 25.59
CA MET A 123 3.15 -18.67 25.84
C MET A 123 4.50 -18.95 25.20
N LEU A 124 5.38 -19.65 25.94
CA LEU A 124 6.67 -20.07 25.43
C LEU A 124 6.50 -21.22 24.44
N VAL A 125 6.87 -20.97 23.18
CA VAL A 125 6.89 -21.96 22.12
C VAL A 125 8.34 -22.34 21.82
N LYS A 126 8.61 -23.65 21.74
CA LYS A 126 9.89 -24.21 21.28
C LYS A 126 9.62 -25.17 20.13
N MET A 127 10.24 -24.94 18.99
CA MET A 127 10.15 -25.84 17.84
C MET A 127 11.35 -26.77 17.77
N GLU A 128 11.13 -27.97 17.25
CA GLU A 128 12.19 -28.98 17.09
C GLU A 128 12.99 -28.75 15.81
N SER A 129 12.35 -28.22 14.76
CA SER A 129 12.98 -27.95 13.48
C SER A 129 12.51 -26.64 12.83
N PRO A 130 13.31 -26.05 11.92
CA PRO A 130 12.86 -24.92 11.10
C PRO A 130 11.62 -25.25 10.26
N ASN A 131 11.44 -26.53 9.90
CA ASN A 131 10.27 -26.99 9.13
C ASN A 131 8.99 -26.86 9.95
N ASP A 132 9.03 -27.12 11.26
CA ASP A 132 7.87 -26.94 12.14
C ASP A 132 7.44 -25.48 12.22
N MET A 133 8.41 -24.56 12.26
CA MET A 133 8.14 -23.12 12.21
C MET A 133 7.46 -22.74 10.89
N ALA A 134 7.93 -23.27 9.74
CA ALA A 134 7.30 -23.04 8.44
C ALA A 134 5.86 -23.58 8.40
N LEU A 135 5.60 -24.76 8.98
CA LEU A 135 4.25 -25.33 9.09
C LEU A 135 3.33 -24.46 9.95
N VAL A 136 3.81 -23.96 11.09
CA VAL A 136 3.01 -23.05 11.94
C VAL A 136 2.69 -21.74 11.22
N ILE A 137 3.66 -21.15 10.52
CA ILE A 137 3.42 -19.95 9.69
C ILE A 137 2.38 -20.25 8.60
N ALA A 138 2.48 -21.39 7.92
CA ALA A 138 1.51 -21.80 6.90
C ALA A 138 0.10 -21.97 7.47
N GLU A 139 -0.04 -22.57 8.66
CA GLU A 139 -1.33 -22.72 9.34
C GLU A 139 -1.91 -21.38 9.81
N LEU A 140 -1.07 -20.46 10.29
CA LEU A 140 -1.50 -19.10 10.62
C LEU A 140 -2.03 -18.36 9.39
N VAL A 141 -1.34 -18.47 8.24
CA VAL A 141 -1.78 -17.89 6.97
C VAL A 141 -3.11 -18.47 6.51
N LYS A 142 -3.30 -19.79 6.59
CA LYS A 142 -4.56 -20.45 6.21
C LYS A 142 -5.73 -19.97 7.06
N LYS A 143 -5.53 -19.74 8.37
CA LYS A 143 -6.58 -19.28 9.29
C LYS A 143 -7.14 -17.90 8.93
N GLU A 144 -6.33 -17.04 8.30
CA GLU A 144 -6.80 -15.72 7.88
C GLU A 144 -7.83 -15.78 6.74
N GLY A 145 -7.85 -16.89 5.98
CA GLY A 145 -8.88 -17.14 4.96
C GLY A 145 -8.78 -16.22 3.74
N HIS A 146 -7.60 -15.69 3.45
CA HIS A 146 -7.35 -14.95 2.22
C HIS A 146 -7.19 -15.88 1.03
N GLN A 147 -7.72 -15.49 -0.12
CA GLN A 147 -7.34 -16.08 -1.40
C GLN A 147 -5.92 -15.61 -1.75
N ILE A 148 -4.96 -16.53 -1.76
CA ILE A 148 -3.55 -16.24 -2.01
C ILE A 148 -3.00 -17.20 -3.08
N ASP A 149 -2.32 -16.64 -4.08
CA ASP A 149 -1.55 -17.42 -5.06
C ASP A 149 -0.09 -17.63 -4.59
N GLY A 150 0.27 -16.98 -3.48
CA GLY A 150 1.59 -17.00 -2.86
C GLY A 150 1.71 -15.87 -1.84
N PHE A 151 2.76 -15.88 -1.01
CA PHE A 151 3.01 -14.83 -0.01
C PHE A 151 4.48 -14.43 -0.01
N SER A 152 4.77 -13.23 0.50
CA SER A 152 6.14 -12.76 0.73
C SER A 152 6.36 -12.51 2.21
N LEU A 153 7.56 -12.86 2.70
CA LEU A 153 8.02 -12.53 4.04
C LEU A 153 8.81 -11.23 3.96
N GLU A 154 8.40 -10.19 4.69
CA GLU A 154 9.13 -8.92 4.74
C GLU A 154 10.44 -9.06 5.52
N ASP A 155 11.45 -9.60 4.83
CA ASP A 155 12.91 -9.46 5.05
C ASP A 155 13.71 -10.04 3.85
N THR A 156 13.02 -10.70 2.90
CA THR A 156 13.58 -11.10 1.59
C THR A 156 13.09 -10.14 0.50
N LYS A 157 13.97 -9.83 -0.47
CA LYS A 157 13.73 -8.89 -1.57
C LYS A 157 12.33 -9.02 -2.18
N ALA A 158 11.77 -7.86 -2.54
CA ALA A 158 10.45 -7.64 -3.15
C ALA A 158 10.00 -8.78 -4.07
N SER A 159 9.16 -9.66 -3.54
CA SER A 159 8.36 -10.61 -4.32
C SER A 159 7.11 -9.92 -4.86
N ALA A 160 6.64 -10.37 -6.03
CA ALA A 160 5.47 -9.83 -6.74
C ALA A 160 4.13 -10.17 -6.07
N SER A 161 4.12 -10.91 -4.95
CA SER A 161 2.88 -11.25 -4.25
C SER A 161 2.21 -10.03 -3.62
N SER A 162 0.90 -9.92 -3.84
CA SER A 162 0.00 -8.94 -3.21
C SER A 162 -0.27 -9.23 -1.73
N PHE A 163 0.19 -10.37 -1.21
CA PHE A 163 -0.01 -10.79 0.16
C PHE A 163 1.33 -10.86 0.90
N ARG A 164 1.39 -10.21 2.06
CA ARG A 164 2.62 -10.03 2.84
C ARG A 164 2.44 -10.54 4.25
N ILE A 165 3.48 -11.20 4.72
CA ILE A 165 3.64 -11.64 6.10
C ILE A 165 4.80 -10.86 6.66
N ARG A 166 4.56 -10.12 7.74
CA ARG A 166 5.62 -9.55 8.54
C ARG A 166 5.73 -10.36 9.82
N LEU A 167 6.92 -10.92 10.03
CA LEU A 167 7.32 -11.54 11.29
C LEU A 167 8.19 -10.53 12.03
N ALA A 168 7.72 -10.01 13.15
CA ALA A 168 8.48 -9.08 13.97
C ALA A 168 8.86 -9.75 15.28
N TYR A 169 10.16 -9.97 15.48
CA TYR A 169 10.69 -10.39 16.77
C TYR A 169 10.97 -9.16 17.63
N THR A 170 10.26 -9.02 18.74
CA THR A 170 10.48 -7.94 19.71
C THR A 170 11.00 -8.52 21.01
N HIS A 171 11.80 -7.77 21.76
CA HIS A 171 12.27 -8.20 23.07
C HIS A 171 12.19 -7.02 24.04
N LYS A 172 11.72 -7.24 25.27
CA LYS A 172 11.45 -6.18 26.25
C LYS A 172 12.68 -5.28 26.54
N MET A 173 13.90 -5.83 26.44
CA MET A 173 15.14 -5.06 26.62
C MET A 173 15.46 -4.09 25.45
N ALA A 174 14.79 -4.20 24.30
CA ALA A 174 14.99 -3.29 23.16
C ALA A 174 14.27 -1.94 23.33
N PHE A 175 13.41 -1.79 24.35
CA PHE A 175 12.65 -0.56 24.63
C PHE A 175 13.25 0.32 25.74
N GLY A 176 14.50 0.08 26.14
CA GLY A 176 15.25 0.96 27.04
C GLY A 176 15.84 2.17 26.29
N ASN A 177 14.98 3.14 25.96
CA ASN A 177 15.24 4.48 25.37
C ASN A 177 14.58 4.72 24.00
N SER A 178 13.25 4.75 23.97
CA SER A 178 12.59 5.72 23.08
C SER A 178 11.34 6.27 23.77
N VAL A 179 11.37 7.59 23.97
CA VAL A 179 10.27 8.37 24.51
C VAL A 179 9.09 8.28 23.55
N GLU A 180 7.93 7.90 24.07
CA GLU A 180 6.64 7.99 23.39
C GLU A 180 6.46 9.37 22.73
N ARG A 181 6.28 9.40 21.41
CA ARG A 181 5.67 10.54 20.73
C ARG A 181 4.49 10.07 19.91
N ASN A 182 3.34 10.07 20.58
CA ASN A 182 2.06 10.29 19.93
C ASN A 182 2.15 11.51 19.01
N GLN A 183 1.96 11.32 17.70
CA GLN A 183 1.58 12.41 16.81
C GLN A 183 0.81 11.90 15.60
N GLY A 184 -0.49 12.22 15.59
CA GLY A 184 -1.39 11.97 14.48
C GLY A 184 -0.93 12.67 13.19
N PHE A 185 -1.14 11.98 12.07
CA PHE A 185 -0.76 12.44 10.74
C PHE A 185 -1.56 13.68 10.30
N LYS A 186 -1.06 14.87 10.61
CA LYS A 186 -1.43 16.11 9.91
C LYS A 186 -0.66 16.19 8.59
N ARG A 187 -1.39 16.06 7.48
CA ARG A 187 -0.93 16.32 6.11
C ARG A 187 -0.24 17.69 6.01
N ARG A 188 0.99 17.73 5.47
CA ARG A 188 1.62 18.97 5.01
C ARG A 188 2.18 18.77 3.60
N LYS A 189 1.92 19.75 2.74
CA LYS A 189 2.06 19.73 1.28
C LYS A 189 3.25 20.61 0.90
N ILE A 190 4.07 20.14 -0.03
CA ILE A 190 5.28 20.81 -0.54
C ILE A 190 4.87 21.99 -1.44
N GLY A 191 5.55 23.11 -1.28
CA GLY A 191 5.53 24.25 -2.20
C GLY A 191 6.97 24.78 -2.34
N THR A 192 7.43 24.85 -3.58
CA THR A 192 8.71 25.42 -4.00
C THR A 192 8.53 26.91 -4.25
N GLU A 193 9.43 27.77 -3.75
CA GLU A 193 10.08 28.86 -4.51
C GLU A 193 11.03 29.72 -3.66
N ASN A 194 12.00 30.30 -4.37
CA ASN A 194 13.27 30.90 -3.96
C ASN A 194 13.20 32.22 -3.16
N GLY A 195 14.24 32.49 -2.35
CA GLY A 195 14.54 33.83 -1.82
C GLY A 195 15.71 33.86 -0.84
N LEU A 196 16.87 34.30 -1.32
CA LEU A 196 18.15 34.46 -0.60
C LEU A 196 18.07 35.48 0.55
N GLN A 197 18.60 35.15 1.74
CA GLN A 197 19.36 36.06 2.61
C GLN A 197 20.12 35.29 3.71
N ASN A 198 21.44 35.51 3.76
CA ASN A 198 22.40 34.94 4.70
C ASN A 198 22.36 35.64 6.06
N VAL A 199 22.31 34.89 7.17
CA VAL A 199 23.05 35.14 8.43
C VAL A 199 23.29 33.78 9.14
N ASN A 200 24.46 33.68 9.79
CA ASN A 200 25.22 32.48 10.16
C ASN A 200 24.74 31.65 11.37
N ASP A 201 25.21 30.40 11.35
CA ASP A 201 25.64 29.50 12.44
C ASP A 201 24.66 29.07 13.55
N GLU A 202 24.21 27.80 13.49
CA GLU A 202 24.68 26.73 14.39
C GLU A 202 23.95 25.38 14.12
N SER A 203 24.76 24.35 13.82
CA SER A 203 24.51 22.89 13.88
C SER A 203 23.11 22.33 13.56
N VAL A 204 22.92 21.88 12.30
CA VAL A 204 21.92 20.88 11.92
C VAL A 204 22.66 19.68 11.33
N VAL A 205 22.73 18.56 12.07
CA VAL A 205 23.11 17.27 11.49
C VAL A 205 21.86 16.66 10.86
N ALA A 206 21.94 16.48 9.55
CA ALA A 206 20.89 15.95 8.69
C ALA A 206 20.51 14.50 9.04
N ASN A 207 19.20 14.23 8.95
CA ASN A 207 18.66 12.88 8.82
C ASN A 207 19.29 12.22 7.58
N LYS A 208 20.00 11.11 7.81
CA LYS A 208 20.45 10.21 6.74
C LYS A 208 19.60 8.95 6.80
N ASP A 209 18.88 8.71 5.71
CA ASP A 209 18.14 7.49 5.44
C ASP A 209 19.03 6.26 5.66
N CYS A 210 18.55 5.30 6.44
CA CYS A 210 19.28 4.06 6.71
C CYS A 210 18.95 3.02 5.61
N SER A 211 19.43 3.32 4.40
CA SER A 211 19.69 2.33 3.36
C SER A 211 21.14 2.50 2.98
N ASP A 212 21.98 1.56 3.40
CA ASP A 212 23.32 1.22 2.91
C ASP A 212 24.14 0.68 4.10
N TYR A 213 24.14 -0.64 4.26
CA TYR A 213 25.24 -1.31 4.98
C TYR A 213 26.49 -1.20 4.09
N PRO A 214 27.59 -0.59 4.53
CA PRO A 214 28.84 -0.68 3.81
C PRO A 214 29.44 -2.07 4.06
N THR A 215 29.59 -2.81 2.97
CA THR A 215 30.55 -3.90 2.83
C THR A 215 31.97 -3.40 3.13
N ASN A 216 32.69 -4.14 3.97
CA ASN A 216 34.14 -4.11 4.18
C ASN A 216 34.78 -2.76 4.52
N GLU A 217 34.89 -2.46 5.82
CA GLU A 217 35.99 -1.64 6.34
C GLU A 217 36.71 -2.36 7.49
N THR A 218 38.02 -2.52 7.31
CA THR A 218 38.95 -3.03 8.31
C THR A 218 39.05 -2.01 9.44
N ILE A 219 38.49 -2.33 10.61
CA ILE A 219 38.68 -1.53 11.82
C ILE A 219 40.13 -1.68 12.26
N ALA A 220 40.92 -0.61 12.10
CA ALA A 220 42.26 -0.53 12.67
C ALA A 220 42.14 -0.46 14.22
N VAL A 221 42.34 -1.61 14.87
CA VAL A 221 42.40 -1.71 16.33
C VAL A 221 43.76 -1.19 16.80
N THR A 222 43.80 0.07 17.24
CA THR A 222 44.89 0.57 18.09
C THR A 222 44.37 0.67 19.52
N GLY A 223 44.97 -0.10 20.43
CA GLY A 223 44.73 0.02 21.87
C GLY A 223 44.19 -1.25 22.53
N ARG A 224 45.05 -1.88 23.34
CA ARG A 224 44.66 -2.90 24.32
C ARG A 224 43.71 -2.27 25.37
N SER A 225 42.42 -2.45 25.19
CA SER A 225 41.45 -2.48 26.28
C SER A 225 40.44 -3.57 25.96
N SER A 226 40.40 -4.61 26.78
CA SER A 226 39.45 -5.70 26.69
C SER A 226 38.03 -5.12 26.63
N LEU A 227 37.41 -5.14 25.45
CA LEU A 227 35.97 -4.97 25.29
C LEU A 227 35.29 -6.14 25.99
N LYS A 228 35.12 -6.05 27.31
CA LYS A 228 34.12 -6.84 28.02
C LYS A 228 32.79 -6.22 27.62
N VAL A 229 32.19 -6.71 26.54
CA VAL A 229 30.76 -6.56 26.33
C VAL A 229 30.13 -7.59 27.28
N PRO A 230 29.53 -7.20 28.42
CA PRO A 230 28.73 -8.14 29.18
C PRO A 230 27.47 -8.32 28.34
N ILE A 231 27.39 -9.42 27.60
CA ILE A 231 26.09 -9.82 27.06
C ILE A 231 25.33 -10.36 28.26
N ASP A 232 24.41 -9.55 28.79
CA ASP A 232 23.65 -9.90 29.97
C ASP A 232 22.87 -11.20 29.76
N LYS A 233 22.70 -11.97 30.84
CA LYS A 233 21.94 -13.22 30.79
C LYS A 233 20.51 -12.92 30.37
N VAL A 234 20.07 -13.57 29.30
CA VAL A 234 18.72 -13.41 28.75
C VAL A 234 17.79 -14.43 29.40
N SER A 235 16.81 -13.96 30.16
CA SER A 235 15.84 -14.80 30.87
C SER A 235 14.57 -15.09 30.06
N GLU A 236 14.29 -14.30 29.02
CA GLU A 236 13.11 -14.46 28.16
C GLU A 236 13.52 -14.48 26.69
N PRO A 237 12.87 -15.27 25.82
CA PRO A 237 13.11 -15.18 24.40
C PRO A 237 12.37 -13.97 23.82
N CYS A 238 12.64 -13.69 22.55
CA CYS A 238 11.87 -12.76 21.75
C CYS A 238 10.39 -13.14 21.65
N HIS A 239 9.54 -12.12 21.55
CA HIS A 239 8.14 -12.19 21.20
C HIS A 239 7.99 -12.17 19.69
N LEU A 240 7.36 -13.19 19.12
CA LEU A 240 7.03 -13.23 17.70
C LEU A 240 5.66 -12.62 17.49
N VAL A 241 5.63 -11.46 16.85
CA VAL A 241 4.39 -10.84 16.37
C VAL A 241 4.21 -11.20 14.91
N TYR A 242 3.06 -11.80 14.59
CA TYR A 242 2.66 -12.15 13.24
C TYR A 242 1.66 -11.12 12.70
N LEU A 243 2.01 -10.46 11.59
CA LEU A 243 1.07 -9.60 10.87
C LEU A 243 0.89 -10.10 9.44
N CYS A 244 -0.35 -10.44 9.12
CA CYS A 244 -0.80 -10.77 7.79
C CYS A 244 -1.55 -9.58 7.20
N TYR A 245 -1.18 -9.15 6.00
CA TYR A 245 -1.97 -8.17 5.27
C TYR A 245 -1.87 -8.36 3.76
N ARG A 246 -2.92 -7.90 3.09
CA ARG A 246 -3.01 -7.85 1.64
C ARG A 246 -2.89 -6.42 1.16
N THR A 247 -2.14 -6.20 0.08
CA THR A 247 -2.18 -4.93 -0.63
C THR A 247 -3.58 -4.67 -1.17
N HIS A 248 -4.01 -3.41 -1.19
CA HIS A 248 -5.35 -3.04 -1.62
C HIS A 248 -5.72 -3.62 -3.00
N ILE A 249 -6.97 -4.04 -3.13
CA ILE A 249 -7.60 -4.40 -4.40
C ILE A 249 -8.24 -3.15 -4.95
N TYR A 250 -8.01 -2.85 -6.22
CA TYR A 250 -8.61 -1.69 -6.87
C TYR A 250 -9.69 -2.16 -7.84
N LEU A 251 -10.87 -1.56 -7.71
CA LEU A 251 -11.92 -1.61 -8.72
C LEU A 251 -11.98 -0.26 -9.40
N CYS A 252 -11.90 -0.25 -10.72
CA CYS A 252 -11.97 0.98 -11.53
C CYS A 252 -13.08 0.86 -12.56
N GLY A 253 -13.74 1.97 -12.86
CA GLY A 253 -14.79 2.06 -13.86
C GLY A 253 -15.25 3.51 -14.00
N ARG A 254 -16.21 3.73 -14.88
CA ARG A 254 -16.86 5.03 -15.07
C ARG A 254 -18.18 5.04 -14.31
N TYR A 255 -18.53 6.18 -13.75
CA TYR A 255 -19.84 6.38 -13.14
C TYR A 255 -20.58 7.53 -13.82
N LEU A 256 -21.89 7.37 -13.94
CA LEU A 256 -22.84 8.40 -14.30
C LEU A 256 -23.55 8.82 -13.01
N LYS A 257 -23.72 10.13 -12.82
CA LYS A 257 -24.40 10.68 -11.66
C LYS A 257 -25.62 11.44 -12.13
N TYR A 258 -26.79 10.87 -11.87
CA TYR A 258 -28.06 11.43 -12.31
C TYR A 258 -28.65 12.38 -11.26
N SER A 259 -28.47 12.09 -9.97
CA SER A 259 -28.98 12.92 -8.88
C SER A 259 -28.11 14.14 -8.63
N ARG A 260 -28.73 15.33 -8.53
CA ARG A 260 -28.06 16.58 -8.12
C ARG A 260 -27.80 16.65 -6.60
N ASN A 261 -28.44 15.76 -5.82
CA ASN A 261 -28.40 15.78 -4.34
C ASN A 261 -27.41 14.77 -3.74
N VAL A 262 -26.66 14.04 -4.58
CA VAL A 262 -25.61 13.11 -4.11
C VAL A 262 -24.26 13.81 -4.10
N SER A 263 -23.43 13.62 -3.07
CA SER A 263 -22.05 14.10 -3.04
C SER A 263 -21.09 13.08 -3.67
N GLN A 264 -19.93 13.53 -4.16
CA GLN A 264 -18.92 12.64 -4.75
C GLN A 264 -18.27 11.71 -3.71
N THR A 265 -18.06 12.25 -2.51
CA THR A 265 -17.49 11.54 -1.38
C THR A 265 -18.43 11.69 -0.19
N ARG A 266 -18.28 10.81 0.80
CA ARG A 266 -19.09 10.82 2.01
C ARG A 266 -19.04 12.22 2.64
N TRP A 267 -20.19 12.89 2.69
CA TRP A 267 -20.32 14.23 3.25
C TRP A 267 -20.95 14.12 4.64
N ILE A 268 -20.19 14.47 5.67
CA ILE A 268 -20.61 14.44 7.08
C ILE A 268 -20.37 15.83 7.67
N ILE A 269 -21.34 16.35 8.39
CA ILE A 269 -21.23 17.56 9.23
C ILE A 269 -21.74 17.17 10.61
N ASP A 270 -20.95 17.39 11.66
CA ASP A 270 -21.34 17.11 13.05
C ASP A 270 -21.94 15.70 13.26
N GLU A 271 -21.28 14.69 12.69
CA GLU A 271 -21.69 13.27 12.66
C GLU A 271 -22.97 12.94 11.87
N GLU A 272 -23.68 13.95 11.37
CA GLU A 272 -24.82 13.77 10.48
C GLU A 272 -24.40 13.62 9.01
N ARG A 273 -24.98 12.62 8.36
CA ARG A 273 -24.71 12.30 6.97
C ARG A 273 -25.53 13.19 6.05
N MET A 274 -24.84 14.05 5.29
CA MET A 274 -25.43 15.02 4.38
C MET A 274 -25.73 14.48 2.97
N GLY A 275 -25.34 13.23 2.65
CA GLY A 275 -25.56 12.62 1.34
C GLY A 275 -25.61 11.09 1.36
N GLU A 276 -26.50 10.51 0.55
CA GLU A 276 -26.99 9.12 0.70
C GLU A 276 -26.08 8.01 0.17
N ALA A 277 -25.06 8.29 -0.67
CA ALA A 277 -24.34 7.24 -1.40
C ALA A 277 -22.81 7.35 -1.32
N SER A 278 -22.16 6.42 -0.61
CA SER A 278 -20.73 6.11 -0.74
C SER A 278 -20.52 4.63 -0.39
N VAL A 279 -19.73 3.91 -1.18
CA VAL A 279 -19.41 2.49 -0.94
C VAL A 279 -17.92 2.37 -0.61
N GLU A 280 -17.62 1.76 0.52
CA GLU A 280 -16.26 1.39 0.94
C GLU A 280 -16.29 -0.09 1.33
N ILE A 281 -15.38 -0.90 0.78
CA ILE A 281 -15.21 -2.30 1.17
C ILE A 281 -13.97 -2.38 2.05
N GLN A 282 -14.16 -2.71 3.32
CA GLN A 282 -13.09 -2.90 4.27
C GLN A 282 -12.64 -4.37 4.26
N ASN A 283 -11.33 -4.61 4.31
CA ASN A 283 -10.72 -5.93 4.45
C ASN A 283 -11.19 -6.97 3.41
N ALA A 284 -11.09 -6.65 2.12
CA ALA A 284 -11.39 -7.59 1.05
C ALA A 284 -10.47 -8.83 1.11
N ARG A 285 -11.02 -9.97 1.56
CA ARG A 285 -10.30 -11.23 1.69
C ARG A 285 -10.16 -12.00 0.37
N GLN A 286 -11.00 -11.67 -0.61
CA GLN A 286 -11.07 -12.33 -1.92
C GLN A 286 -10.89 -11.30 -3.04
N VAL A 287 -10.25 -11.71 -4.13
CA VAL A 287 -10.28 -10.94 -5.38
C VAL A 287 -11.59 -11.27 -6.07
N PRO A 288 -12.43 -10.27 -6.39
CA PRO A 288 -13.66 -10.55 -7.13
C PRO A 288 -13.31 -11.05 -8.53
N SER A 289 -13.96 -12.13 -8.97
CA SER A 289 -13.85 -12.59 -10.36
C SER A 289 -14.49 -11.59 -11.32
N GLU A 290 -14.22 -11.72 -12.63
CA GLU A 290 -14.86 -10.87 -13.63
C GLU A 290 -16.39 -10.98 -13.59
N GLU A 291 -16.94 -12.18 -13.37
CA GLU A 291 -18.39 -12.38 -13.19
C GLU A 291 -18.91 -11.63 -11.97
N THR A 292 -18.19 -11.73 -10.84
CA THR A 292 -18.55 -11.03 -9.60
C THR A 292 -18.55 -9.52 -9.80
N VAL A 293 -17.58 -8.98 -10.53
CA VAL A 293 -17.52 -7.55 -10.85
C VAL A 293 -18.69 -7.13 -11.75
N LYS A 294 -19.06 -7.94 -12.74
CA LYS A 294 -20.25 -7.70 -13.58
C LYS A 294 -21.55 -7.76 -12.78
N GLU A 295 -21.64 -8.66 -11.81
CA GLU A 295 -22.78 -8.69 -10.88
C GLU A 295 -22.84 -7.43 -10.02
N ILE A 296 -21.69 -6.94 -9.52
CA ILE A 296 -21.63 -5.69 -8.75
C ILE A 296 -22.11 -4.52 -9.63
N GLU A 297 -21.62 -4.42 -10.87
CA GLU A 297 -22.06 -3.42 -11.84
C GLU A 297 -23.58 -3.50 -12.06
N SER A 298 -24.11 -4.71 -12.29
CA SER A 298 -25.54 -4.95 -12.50
C SER A 298 -26.38 -4.61 -11.27
N LYS A 299 -25.91 -4.95 -10.07
CA LYS A 299 -26.58 -4.66 -8.79
C LYS A 299 -26.66 -3.15 -8.55
N ILE A 300 -25.56 -2.41 -8.80
CA ILE A 300 -25.55 -0.95 -8.66
C ILE A 300 -26.51 -0.30 -9.66
N ASN A 301 -26.47 -0.74 -10.92
CA ASN A 301 -27.34 -0.21 -11.98
C ASN A 301 -28.83 -0.60 -11.83
N GLY A 302 -29.12 -1.68 -11.10
CA GLY A 302 -30.46 -2.18 -10.82
C GLY A 302 -31.17 -1.50 -9.64
N LEU A 303 -30.50 -0.60 -8.91
CA LEU A 303 -31.10 0.11 -7.78
C LEU A 303 -32.26 1.02 -8.24
N GLU A 304 -33.41 0.94 -7.58
CA GLU A 304 -34.64 1.65 -7.96
C GLU A 304 -34.47 3.17 -8.04
N ASN A 305 -33.72 3.75 -7.10
CA ASN A 305 -33.54 5.20 -6.99
C ASN A 305 -32.67 5.80 -8.10
N LYS A 306 -31.95 4.96 -8.87
CA LYS A 306 -31.08 5.33 -10.01
C LYS A 306 -30.27 6.62 -9.80
N LEU A 307 -29.74 6.82 -8.59
CA LEU A 307 -29.01 8.05 -8.25
C LEU A 307 -27.68 8.14 -9.00
N VAL A 308 -27.06 6.98 -9.20
CA VAL A 308 -25.80 6.77 -9.92
C VAL A 308 -25.92 5.51 -10.78
N GLY A 309 -25.18 5.49 -11.88
CA GLY A 309 -24.92 4.29 -12.68
C GLY A 309 -23.41 4.08 -12.80
N VAL A 310 -22.99 2.84 -13.02
CA VAL A 310 -21.59 2.45 -13.22
C VAL A 310 -21.46 1.67 -14.51
N LYS A 311 -20.29 1.77 -15.16
CA LYS A 311 -19.99 1.10 -16.41
C LYS A 311 -18.50 0.78 -16.49
N ASN A 312 -18.15 -0.31 -17.17
CA ASN A 312 -16.77 -0.74 -17.39
C ASN A 312 -16.04 -1.00 -16.05
N LEU A 313 -16.75 -1.54 -15.06
CA LEU A 313 -16.13 -1.89 -13.79
C LEU A 313 -15.17 -3.08 -14.00
N GLN A 314 -13.94 -2.94 -13.54
CA GLN A 314 -12.90 -3.95 -13.69
C GLN A 314 -11.93 -3.93 -12.51
N VAL A 315 -11.35 -5.09 -12.21
CA VAL A 315 -10.22 -5.18 -11.28
C VAL A 315 -8.99 -4.58 -11.95
N VAL A 316 -8.31 -3.67 -11.27
CA VAL A 316 -7.07 -3.06 -11.76
C VAL A 316 -5.94 -3.25 -10.77
N GLY A 317 -4.72 -3.28 -11.28
CA GLY A 317 -3.52 -3.22 -10.46
C GLY A 317 -3.29 -1.84 -9.85
N SER A 318 -2.24 -1.71 -9.05
CA SER A 318 -1.83 -0.44 -8.43
C SER A 318 -1.54 0.68 -9.46
N GLN A 319 -1.28 0.33 -10.73
CA GLN A 319 -1.09 1.30 -11.81
C GLN A 319 -2.37 2.12 -12.09
N GLY A 320 -3.56 1.57 -11.80
CA GLY A 320 -4.83 2.27 -11.99
C GLY A 320 -4.91 3.58 -11.20
N TRP A 321 -4.29 3.64 -10.02
CA TRP A 321 -4.20 4.86 -9.21
C TRP A 321 -3.40 5.96 -9.90
N THR A 322 -2.27 5.60 -10.51
CA THR A 322 -1.41 6.55 -11.23
C THR A 322 -2.12 7.13 -12.45
N LEU A 323 -2.79 6.27 -13.24
CA LEU A 323 -3.58 6.67 -14.41
C LEU A 323 -4.71 7.66 -14.06
N MET A 324 -5.37 7.47 -12.91
CA MET A 324 -6.42 8.38 -12.45
C MET A 324 -5.88 9.76 -12.03
N ARG A 325 -4.71 9.80 -11.35
CA ARG A 325 -4.08 11.07 -10.95
C ARG A 325 -3.59 11.89 -12.12
N GLU A 326 -2.93 11.25 -13.08
CA GLU A 326 -2.50 11.90 -14.33
C GLU A 326 -3.71 12.44 -15.09
N GLY A 327 -4.79 11.64 -15.14
CA GLY A 327 -6.03 12.04 -15.77
C GLY A 327 -6.72 13.26 -15.15
N GLU A 328 -6.65 13.43 -13.83
CA GLU A 328 -7.24 14.60 -13.17
C GLU A 328 -6.58 15.92 -13.58
N ALA A 329 -5.26 15.90 -13.80
CA ALA A 329 -4.46 17.11 -14.03
C ALA A 329 -4.48 17.58 -15.50
N GLU A 330 -4.55 16.64 -16.45
CA GLU A 330 -4.23 16.93 -17.85
C GLU A 330 -5.45 16.92 -18.78
N LYS A 331 -6.58 16.34 -18.35
CA LYS A 331 -7.67 16.01 -19.27
C LYS A 331 -8.68 17.13 -19.46
N GLN A 332 -9.07 17.31 -20.72
CA GLN A 332 -10.19 18.16 -21.08
C GLN A 332 -11.50 17.59 -20.55
N LYS A 333 -12.41 18.47 -20.16
CA LYS A 333 -13.76 18.11 -19.73
C LYS A 333 -14.78 18.88 -20.53
N GLN A 334 -15.85 18.19 -20.90
CA GLN A 334 -16.99 18.77 -21.58
C GLN A 334 -18.15 18.93 -20.61
N TYR A 335 -18.87 20.03 -20.78
CA TYR A 335 -19.99 20.40 -19.94
C TYR A 335 -21.15 20.88 -20.78
N CYS A 336 -22.35 20.75 -20.22
CA CYS A 336 -23.54 21.46 -20.67
C CYS A 336 -24.09 22.26 -19.48
N ALA A 337 -24.30 23.55 -19.67
CA ALA A 337 -24.82 24.44 -18.66
C ALA A 337 -26.13 25.09 -19.11
N LEU A 338 -27.15 25.08 -18.24
CA LEU A 338 -28.33 25.90 -18.43
C LEU A 338 -28.02 27.30 -17.91
N VAL A 339 -28.00 28.27 -18.83
CA VAL A 339 -27.62 29.65 -18.56
C VAL A 339 -28.81 30.56 -18.76
N TRP A 340 -28.98 31.52 -17.84
CA TRP A 340 -29.88 32.66 -17.99
C TRP A 340 -29.08 33.93 -18.21
N ILE A 341 -29.58 34.82 -19.07
CA ILE A 341 -29.03 36.16 -19.26
C ILE A 341 -30.08 37.25 -19.07
N SER A 342 -29.64 38.44 -18.65
CA SER A 342 -30.54 39.55 -18.32
C SER A 342 -31.22 40.22 -19.51
N ARG A 343 -30.82 39.89 -20.75
CA ARG A 343 -31.42 40.39 -22.00
C ARG A 343 -31.76 39.22 -22.93
N PRO A 344 -32.60 39.39 -23.95
CA PRO A 344 -32.80 38.40 -25.00
C PRO A 344 -31.48 38.01 -25.69
N LEU A 345 -31.31 36.73 -26.00
CA LEU A 345 -30.20 36.15 -26.74
C LEU A 345 -30.37 36.44 -28.23
N GLU A 346 -29.41 37.13 -28.81
CA GLU A 346 -29.40 37.56 -30.21
C GLU A 346 -28.61 36.57 -31.07
N ASP A 347 -28.85 36.55 -32.39
CA ASP A 347 -28.13 35.62 -33.29
C ASP A 347 -26.63 35.94 -33.36
N GLU A 348 -26.27 37.21 -33.21
CA GLU A 348 -24.87 37.66 -33.11
C GLU A 348 -24.15 37.05 -31.90
N ASP A 349 -24.84 36.87 -30.77
CA ASP A 349 -24.27 36.23 -29.58
C ASP A 349 -23.87 34.78 -29.86
N VAL A 350 -24.77 34.03 -30.52
CA VAL A 350 -24.55 32.62 -30.87
C VAL A 350 -23.36 32.49 -31.81
N CYS A 351 -23.31 33.34 -32.84
CA CYS A 351 -22.20 33.40 -33.78
C CYS A 351 -20.88 33.74 -33.06
N SER A 352 -20.88 34.80 -32.25
CA SER A 352 -19.69 35.27 -31.52
C SER A 352 -19.11 34.20 -30.61
N ILE A 353 -19.95 33.51 -29.85
CA ILE A 353 -19.52 32.43 -28.95
C ILE A 353 -18.96 31.24 -29.72
N SER A 354 -19.56 30.87 -30.85
CA SER A 354 -19.09 29.73 -31.66
C SER A 354 -17.74 29.95 -32.33
N LEU A 355 -17.35 31.21 -32.56
CA LEU A 355 -16.08 31.58 -33.17
C LEU A 355 -14.91 31.56 -32.17
N LEU A 356 -15.19 31.64 -30.87
CA LEU A 356 -14.17 31.66 -29.82
C LEU A 356 -13.66 30.24 -29.55
N ASN A 357 -12.47 29.97 -30.06
CA ASN A 357 -11.75 28.72 -29.83
C ASN A 357 -10.42 28.99 -29.11
N ASP A 358 -10.03 28.06 -28.24
CA ASP A 358 -8.83 28.13 -27.40
C ASP A 358 -8.65 29.47 -26.68
N MET A 359 -9.75 30.01 -26.16
CA MET A 359 -9.79 31.28 -25.47
C MET A 359 -9.15 31.15 -24.08
N GLN A 360 -8.17 32.00 -23.80
CA GLN A 360 -7.57 32.10 -22.47
C GLN A 360 -8.44 32.94 -21.53
N ILE A 361 -8.63 32.43 -20.31
CA ILE A 361 -9.28 33.13 -19.20
C ILE A 361 -8.36 33.17 -17.98
N LEU A 362 -8.56 34.19 -17.15
CA LEU A 362 -7.93 34.33 -15.84
C LEU A 362 -9.00 34.05 -14.76
N GLN A 363 -8.78 33.02 -13.96
CA GLN A 363 -9.65 32.67 -12.84
C GLN A 363 -8.92 32.79 -11.52
N LYS A 364 -9.39 33.69 -10.65
CA LYS A 364 -9.05 33.64 -9.23
C LYS A 364 -9.77 32.48 -8.56
N THR A 365 -9.19 31.93 -7.49
CA THR A 365 -9.86 30.92 -6.65
C THR A 365 -11.27 31.43 -6.27
N PRO A 366 -12.35 30.70 -6.63
CA PRO A 366 -13.72 31.16 -6.41
C PRO A 366 -14.03 31.48 -4.95
N ILE A 367 -14.85 32.51 -4.71
CA ILE A 367 -15.23 32.92 -3.34
C ILE A 367 -15.75 31.74 -2.53
N ARG A 368 -16.67 30.94 -3.10
CA ARG A 368 -17.29 29.80 -2.42
C ARG A 368 -16.31 28.71 -1.96
N VAL A 369 -15.10 28.65 -2.52
CA VAL A 369 -14.08 27.66 -2.12
C VAL A 369 -12.88 28.27 -1.38
N LEU A 370 -12.83 29.60 -1.20
CA LEU A 370 -11.72 30.28 -0.52
C LEU A 370 -11.47 29.76 0.91
N HIS A 371 -12.52 29.34 1.62
CA HIS A 371 -12.39 28.77 2.96
C HIS A 371 -11.62 27.45 3.02
N ARG A 372 -11.38 26.77 1.87
CA ARG A 372 -10.63 25.50 1.79
C ARG A 372 -9.42 25.56 0.87
N ARG A 373 -9.26 26.64 0.09
CA ARG A 373 -8.29 26.73 -1.00
C ARG A 373 -7.58 28.07 -0.96
N SER A 374 -6.27 28.04 -1.15
CA SER A 374 -5.46 29.27 -1.19
C SER A 374 -5.95 30.22 -2.30
N PRO A 375 -5.96 31.54 -2.03
CA PRO A 375 -6.29 32.54 -3.05
C PRO A 375 -5.19 32.59 -4.10
N LEU A 376 -5.49 32.14 -5.32
CA LEU A 376 -4.55 32.05 -6.43
C LEU A 376 -5.27 32.42 -7.72
N GLU A 377 -4.58 33.10 -8.63
CA GLU A 377 -5.05 33.37 -9.97
C GLU A 377 -4.39 32.39 -10.95
N ARG A 378 -5.19 31.80 -11.85
CA ARG A 378 -4.72 30.80 -12.82
C ARG A 378 -5.24 31.14 -14.20
N LYS A 379 -4.34 31.06 -15.18
CA LYS A 379 -4.70 31.01 -16.59
C LYS A 379 -5.34 29.66 -16.90
N LYS A 380 -6.47 29.68 -17.60
CA LYS A 380 -7.21 28.51 -18.07
C LYS A 380 -7.61 28.69 -19.52
N ILE A 381 -7.87 27.59 -20.21
CA ILE A 381 -8.26 27.59 -21.62
C ILE A 381 -9.68 27.03 -21.76
N ILE A 382 -10.52 27.76 -22.48
CA ILE A 382 -11.80 27.29 -23.01
C ILE A 382 -11.55 26.89 -24.46
N HIS A 383 -11.57 25.59 -24.74
CA HIS A 383 -11.19 25.06 -26.06
C HIS A 383 -12.23 25.40 -27.12
N TRP A 384 -13.52 25.22 -26.80
CA TRP A 384 -14.62 25.60 -27.67
C TRP A 384 -15.89 25.81 -26.84
N MET A 385 -16.83 26.57 -27.41
CA MET A 385 -18.17 26.77 -26.88
C MET A 385 -19.22 26.70 -27.99
N LYS A 386 -20.43 26.29 -27.64
CA LYS A 386 -21.59 26.29 -28.53
C LYS A 386 -22.84 26.61 -27.74
N ILE A 387 -23.67 27.49 -28.29
CA ILE A 387 -24.99 27.80 -27.74
C ILE A 387 -26.06 26.99 -28.47
N GLU A 388 -26.96 26.41 -27.71
CA GLU A 388 -28.20 25.80 -28.18
C GLU A 388 -29.38 26.57 -27.58
N ARG A 389 -30.24 27.13 -28.45
CA ARG A 389 -31.41 27.92 -28.06
C ARG A 389 -32.51 27.04 -27.48
N ILE A 390 -33.22 27.56 -26.49
CA ILE A 390 -34.43 26.94 -25.96
C ILE A 390 -35.64 27.56 -26.65
N ALA A 391 -36.45 26.76 -27.34
CA ALA A 391 -37.53 27.26 -28.19
C ALA A 391 -38.54 28.17 -27.48
N GLU A 392 -38.79 27.93 -26.19
CA GLU A 392 -39.79 28.64 -25.38
C GLU A 392 -39.21 29.84 -24.61
N SER A 393 -37.94 30.18 -24.79
CA SER A 393 -37.35 31.33 -24.12
C SER A 393 -36.27 32.05 -24.90
N SER A 394 -36.32 33.38 -24.86
CA SER A 394 -35.27 34.24 -25.40
C SER A 394 -34.14 34.52 -24.41
N GLN A 395 -34.28 34.20 -23.11
CA GLN A 395 -33.28 34.54 -22.08
C GLN A 395 -32.54 33.33 -21.53
N TYR A 396 -33.00 32.13 -21.84
CA TYR A 396 -32.37 30.88 -21.42
C TYR A 396 -31.79 30.14 -22.62
N PHE A 397 -30.62 29.55 -22.42
CA PHE A 397 -29.98 28.71 -23.44
C PHE A 397 -29.10 27.64 -22.79
N LEU A 398 -28.77 26.61 -23.57
CA LEU A 398 -27.78 25.62 -23.20
C LEU A 398 -26.41 26.04 -23.75
N LEU A 399 -25.44 26.15 -22.86
CA LEU A 399 -24.03 26.38 -23.20
C LEU A 399 -23.28 25.06 -23.12
N HIS A 400 -22.92 24.54 -24.28
CA HIS A 400 -22.00 23.42 -24.42
C HIS A 400 -20.57 23.95 -24.48
N LEU A 401 -19.66 23.37 -23.71
CA LEU A 401 -18.27 23.85 -23.69
C LEU A 401 -17.26 22.75 -23.34
N CYS A 402 -16.08 22.85 -23.93
CA CYS A 402 -14.91 22.05 -23.57
C CYS A 402 -13.83 22.93 -22.95
N THR A 403 -13.28 22.50 -21.82
CA THR A 403 -12.32 23.32 -21.05
C THR A 403 -11.13 22.51 -20.60
N GLN A 404 -10.03 23.21 -20.31
CA GLN A 404 -8.88 22.65 -19.61
C GLN A 404 -9.27 22.13 -18.22
N ALA A 405 -8.56 21.10 -17.74
CA ALA A 405 -8.70 20.58 -16.39
C ALA A 405 -8.69 21.68 -15.30
N GLY A 406 -9.57 21.53 -14.31
CA GLY A 406 -9.66 22.42 -13.15
C GLY A 406 -10.24 23.81 -13.44
N THR A 407 -10.90 24.01 -14.59
CA THR A 407 -11.65 25.23 -14.89
C THR A 407 -12.94 25.29 -14.07
N TYR A 408 -13.21 26.43 -13.45
CA TYR A 408 -14.40 26.64 -12.62
C TYR A 408 -15.55 27.18 -13.48
N ILE A 409 -16.40 26.28 -13.97
CA ILE A 409 -17.42 26.59 -14.98
C ILE A 409 -18.48 27.56 -14.48
N LYS A 410 -18.95 27.41 -13.23
CA LYS A 410 -19.95 28.33 -12.67
C LYS A 410 -19.44 29.76 -12.71
N GLU A 411 -18.22 29.94 -12.19
CA GLU A 411 -17.57 31.23 -12.13
C GLU A 411 -17.19 31.78 -13.51
N PHE A 412 -16.93 30.92 -14.50
CA PHE A 412 -16.80 31.34 -15.90
C PHE A 412 -18.12 31.87 -16.48
N VAL A 413 -19.28 31.35 -16.07
CA VAL A 413 -20.57 31.87 -16.51
C VAL A 413 -20.87 33.23 -15.85
N HIS A 414 -20.95 33.27 -14.51
CA HIS A 414 -21.43 34.45 -13.77
C HIS A 414 -20.32 35.46 -13.39
N GLY A 415 -19.06 35.16 -13.70
CA GLY A 415 -17.90 36.05 -13.51
C GLY A 415 -17.37 36.19 -12.08
N ASP A 416 -18.04 35.59 -11.09
CA ASP A 416 -17.67 35.65 -9.65
C ASP A 416 -17.33 37.09 -9.19
N PHE A 417 -18.21 38.05 -9.51
CA PHE A 417 -18.01 39.49 -9.25
C PHE A 417 -16.72 40.06 -9.87
N GLY A 418 -16.39 39.63 -11.09
CA GLY A 418 -15.21 40.08 -11.84
C GLY A 418 -13.91 39.34 -11.49
N ARG A 419 -13.98 38.26 -10.70
CA ARG A 419 -12.83 37.41 -10.35
C ARG A 419 -12.48 36.39 -11.41
N THR A 420 -13.36 36.18 -12.39
CA THR A 420 -13.07 35.43 -13.62
C THR A 420 -13.22 36.35 -14.82
N GLN A 421 -12.17 36.47 -15.64
CA GLN A 421 -12.16 37.33 -16.83
C GLN A 421 -11.41 36.71 -18.02
N PRO A 422 -11.98 36.73 -19.24
CA PRO A 422 -13.39 36.99 -19.52
C PRO A 422 -14.31 35.92 -18.91
N SER A 423 -15.56 36.29 -18.68
CA SER A 423 -16.70 35.43 -18.32
C SER A 423 -17.80 35.50 -19.40
N ILE A 424 -18.78 34.59 -19.40
CA ILE A 424 -19.91 34.66 -20.34
C ILE A 424 -20.65 35.99 -20.20
N GLY A 425 -20.89 36.45 -18.96
CA GLY A 425 -21.50 37.77 -18.75
C GLY A 425 -20.72 38.92 -19.38
N SER A 426 -19.38 38.92 -19.25
CA SER A 426 -18.56 39.96 -19.89
C SER A 426 -18.51 39.82 -21.41
N ILE A 427 -18.51 38.59 -21.95
CA ILE A 427 -18.47 38.34 -23.40
C ILE A 427 -19.78 38.81 -24.05
N LEU A 428 -20.92 38.51 -23.44
CA LEU A 428 -22.24 38.90 -23.94
C LEU A 428 -22.65 40.33 -23.53
N GLY A 429 -21.82 41.04 -22.77
CA GLY A 429 -22.11 42.39 -22.30
C GLY A 429 -23.34 42.50 -21.40
N CYS A 430 -23.71 41.43 -20.69
CA CYS A 430 -24.90 41.39 -19.85
C CYS A 430 -24.69 40.52 -18.61
N ARG A 431 -25.64 40.53 -17.67
CA ARG A 431 -25.57 39.63 -16.51
C ARG A 431 -25.91 38.21 -16.97
N ALA A 432 -25.09 37.23 -16.59
CA ALA A 432 -25.31 35.81 -16.82
C ALA A 432 -25.33 35.05 -15.50
N GLU A 433 -26.21 34.06 -15.39
CA GLU A 433 -26.33 33.16 -14.23
C GLU A 433 -26.43 31.71 -14.70
N ILE A 434 -25.89 30.79 -13.90
CA ILE A 434 -25.93 29.35 -14.18
C ILE A 434 -26.96 28.66 -13.27
N LEU A 435 -27.90 27.94 -13.88
CA LEU A 435 -28.97 27.24 -13.15
C LEU A 435 -28.66 25.76 -12.97
N GLN A 436 -28.15 25.14 -14.02
CA GLN A 436 -27.79 23.72 -14.04
C GLN A 436 -26.46 23.53 -14.75
N LEU A 437 -25.73 22.50 -14.33
CA LEU A 437 -24.43 22.15 -14.89
C LEU A 437 -24.30 20.64 -14.88
N ASP A 438 -24.05 20.08 -16.05
CA ASP A 438 -23.80 18.67 -16.25
C ASP A 438 -22.41 18.48 -16.85
N VAL A 439 -21.68 17.46 -16.38
CA VAL A 439 -20.45 17.00 -17.02
C VAL A 439 -20.87 16.00 -18.07
N THR A 440 -20.68 16.33 -19.34
CA THR A 440 -21.12 15.49 -20.46
C THR A 440 -20.04 14.50 -20.90
N ASP A 441 -18.77 14.87 -20.73
CA ASP A 441 -17.65 14.01 -21.08
C ASP A 441 -16.39 14.35 -20.27
N VAL A 442 -15.60 13.33 -19.98
CA VAL A 442 -14.27 13.43 -19.37
C VAL A 442 -13.33 12.67 -20.27
N LYS A 443 -12.53 13.38 -21.07
CA LYS A 443 -11.68 12.78 -22.10
C LYS A 443 -10.55 11.96 -21.48
N MET A 444 -10.83 10.69 -21.21
CA MET A 444 -9.91 9.72 -20.62
C MET A 444 -9.99 8.44 -21.43
N ASP A 445 -8.92 8.11 -22.14
CA ASP A 445 -8.85 6.90 -22.98
C ASP A 445 -8.78 5.60 -22.15
N SER A 446 -8.52 5.72 -20.85
CA SER A 446 -8.43 4.59 -19.93
C SER A 446 -9.80 4.21 -19.34
N PHE A 447 -10.11 2.91 -19.38
CA PHE A 447 -11.25 2.19 -18.75
C PHE A 447 -12.64 2.38 -19.35
#